data_AF-X1PSF2-F1
#
_entry.id   AF-X1PSF2-F1
#
_cell.length_a   1.000
_cell.length_b   1.000
_cell.length_c   1.000
_cell.angle_alpha   90.00
_cell.angle_beta   90.00
_cell.angle_gamma   90.00
#
_symmetry.space_group_name_H-M   'P 1'
#
loop_
_entity.id
_entity.type
_entity.pdbx_description
1 polymer ?
#
loop_
_entity_poly.entity_id
_entity_poly.type
_entity_poly.pdbx_seq_one_letter_code
_entity_poly.pdbx_strand_id
1 'polypeptide(L)'
;YVYGDGLDAPSNVVRELRSRAMLAPKVGSITKEDLMEVTRTHYEETSDYSYPPHDRSVRRPICTDNCQAALVWQLRRNVPLEFGGAVMWYAPSTACTSAFVPIYISSTRIPEKYLIAGKEYDPVSAWWAFDMLQRLVDKRYAALHPEVRKRLDEFEQKEFTETVQLEQEALILYERGDIQKARDLLAEYTYTRLNDAVREARTLLQEVATSLGVKHEDLSSTF
;
A
#
# COMPACT_ATOMS: atom_id res chain seq x y z
N TYR A 1 -12.15 26.56 -7.29
CA TYR A 1 -11.25 25.96 -6.28
C TYR A 1 -9.96 26.75 -6.27
N VAL A 2 -9.68 27.45 -5.16
CA VAL A 2 -8.38 28.06 -4.89
C VAL A 2 -7.56 27.04 -4.08
N TYR A 3 -6.27 26.92 -4.40
CA TYR A 3 -5.38 26.08 -3.60
C TYR A 3 -5.37 26.56 -2.15
N GLY A 4 -5.75 25.68 -1.22
CA GLY A 4 -5.85 25.99 0.20
C GLY A 4 -7.26 26.27 0.72
N ASP A 5 -8.29 26.32 -0.15
CA ASP A 5 -9.68 26.43 0.29
C ASP A 5 -10.06 25.25 1.21
N GLY A 6 -10.55 25.55 2.42
CA GLY A 6 -11.08 24.57 3.36
C GLY A 6 -10.02 23.75 4.11
N LEU A 7 -8.73 24.14 4.11
CA LEU A 7 -7.71 23.46 4.93
C LEU A 7 -8.01 23.50 6.43
N ASP A 8 -8.69 24.54 6.88
CA ASP A 8 -9.16 24.74 8.26
C ASP A 8 -10.43 23.95 8.61
N ALA A 9 -11.02 23.23 7.64
CA ALA A 9 -12.18 22.38 7.90
C ALA A 9 -11.83 21.36 9.01
N PRO A 10 -12.72 21.13 9.99
CA PRO A 10 -12.41 20.26 11.14
C PRO A 10 -11.92 18.85 10.76
N SER A 11 -12.41 18.29 9.65
CA SER A 11 -11.98 16.98 9.13
C SER A 11 -10.57 16.98 8.53
N ASN A 12 -10.07 18.13 8.08
CA ASN A 12 -8.71 18.28 7.57
C ASN A 12 -7.72 18.50 8.72
N VAL A 13 -8.07 19.37 9.66
CA VAL A 13 -7.25 19.71 10.83
C VAL A 13 -6.98 18.47 11.69
N VAL A 14 -7.98 17.63 11.98
CA VAL A 14 -7.78 16.46 12.84
C VAL A 14 -6.84 15.43 12.20
N ARG A 15 -6.91 15.25 10.87
CA ARG A 15 -5.97 14.38 10.12
C ARG A 15 -4.55 14.93 10.16
N GLU A 16 -4.37 16.23 9.96
CA GLU A 16 -3.05 16.86 10.07
C GLU A 16 -2.47 16.69 11.48
N LEU A 17 -3.26 16.96 12.51
CA LEU A 17 -2.86 16.80 13.91
C LEU A 17 -2.46 15.36 14.23
N ARG A 18 -3.21 14.36 13.72
CA ARG A 18 -2.85 12.95 13.87
C ARG A 18 -1.51 12.63 13.22
N SER A 19 -1.30 13.03 11.95
CA SER A 19 -0.03 12.82 11.26
C SER A 19 1.13 13.48 12.00
N ARG A 20 0.95 14.72 12.49
CA ARG A 20 1.96 15.44 13.26
C ARG A 20 2.26 14.75 14.59
N ALA A 21 1.25 14.27 15.30
CA ALA A 21 1.44 13.56 16.56
C ALA A 21 2.24 12.26 16.37
N MET A 22 1.99 11.52 15.28
CA MET A 22 2.73 10.29 14.96
C MET A 22 4.18 10.55 14.56
N LEU A 23 4.45 11.64 13.84
CA LEU A 23 5.77 11.92 13.26
C LEU A 23 6.65 12.85 14.11
N ALA A 24 6.08 13.73 14.94
CA ALA A 24 6.83 14.70 15.73
C ALA A 24 7.90 14.05 16.65
N PRO A 25 7.62 12.94 17.36
CA PRO A 25 8.63 12.25 18.17
C PRO A 25 9.77 11.64 17.34
N LYS A 26 9.60 11.50 16.02
CA LYS A 26 10.54 10.83 15.10
C LYS A 26 11.28 11.83 14.19
N VAL A 27 11.13 13.14 14.40
CA VAL A 27 11.80 14.16 13.59
C VAL A 27 13.32 13.92 13.63
N GLY A 28 13.93 13.85 12.43
CA GLY A 28 15.35 13.50 12.26
C GLY A 28 15.62 12.02 12.03
N SER A 29 14.63 11.15 12.28
CA SER A 29 14.72 9.69 12.08
C SER A 29 13.45 9.09 11.45
N ILE A 30 12.63 9.91 10.77
CA ILE A 30 11.41 9.44 10.09
C ILE A 30 11.80 8.45 8.99
N THR A 31 11.22 7.26 9.04
CA THR A 31 11.44 6.22 8.03
C THR A 31 10.29 6.17 7.03
N LYS A 32 10.43 5.35 5.98
CA LYS A 32 9.34 5.10 5.03
C LYS A 32 8.17 4.36 5.69
N GLU A 33 8.46 3.46 6.61
CA GLU A 33 7.50 2.69 7.39
C GLU A 33 6.67 3.61 8.29
N ASP A 34 7.28 4.64 8.88
CA ASP A 34 6.54 5.65 9.65
C ASP A 34 5.51 6.37 8.79
N LEU A 35 5.86 6.71 7.56
CA LEU A 35 4.94 7.33 6.61
C LEU A 35 3.84 6.36 6.17
N MET A 36 4.18 5.10 5.93
CA MET A 36 3.20 4.04 5.63
C MET A 36 2.18 3.90 6.77
N GLU A 37 2.64 3.90 8.02
CA GLU A 37 1.77 3.79 9.18
C GLU A 37 0.82 4.98 9.33
N VAL A 38 1.29 6.20 9.02
CA VAL A 38 0.41 7.38 8.94
C VAL A 38 -0.70 7.17 7.92
N THR A 39 -0.43 6.53 6.78
CA THR A 39 -1.50 6.26 5.78
C THR A 39 -2.53 5.23 6.23
N ARG A 40 -2.23 4.43 7.26
CA ARG A 40 -3.11 3.36 7.78
C ARG A 40 -3.95 3.76 8.99
N THR A 41 -3.66 4.89 9.61
CA THR A 41 -4.31 5.24 10.88
C THR A 41 -5.77 5.66 10.73
N HIS A 42 -6.56 5.28 11.72
CA HIS A 42 -7.94 5.69 11.94
C HIS A 42 -8.12 6.43 13.27
N TYR A 43 -7.04 7.03 13.80
CA TYR A 43 -6.96 7.68 15.11
C TYR A 43 -6.88 6.74 16.31
N GLU A 44 -6.36 5.52 16.13
CA GLU A 44 -6.15 4.54 17.19
C GLU A 44 -5.53 5.18 18.45
N GLU A 45 -6.03 4.76 19.62
CA GLU A 45 -5.62 5.25 20.95
C GLU A 45 -5.98 6.71 21.26
N THR A 46 -6.86 7.32 20.47
CA THR A 46 -7.37 8.69 20.74
C THR A 46 -8.88 8.68 20.97
N SER A 47 -9.42 9.80 21.46
CA SER A 47 -10.86 10.01 21.61
C SER A 47 -11.64 10.05 20.29
N ASP A 48 -10.95 10.23 19.15
CA ASP A 48 -11.57 10.27 17.83
C ASP A 48 -11.67 8.86 17.17
N TYR A 49 -11.11 7.82 17.80
CA TYR A 49 -11.17 6.46 17.30
C TYR A 49 -12.57 5.87 17.40
N SER A 50 -13.01 5.22 16.32
CA SER A 50 -14.25 4.44 16.29
C SER A 50 -13.96 3.05 15.72
N TYR A 51 -14.70 2.05 16.18
CA TYR A 51 -14.50 0.66 15.76
C TYR A 51 -15.80 -0.04 15.38
N PRO A 52 -15.91 -0.65 14.19
CA PRO A 52 -14.94 -0.68 13.09
C PRO A 52 -14.66 0.71 12.47
N PRO A 53 -13.44 0.94 11.95
CA PRO A 53 -13.01 2.30 11.60
C PRO A 53 -13.58 2.85 10.29
N HIS A 54 -13.98 1.99 9.34
CA HIS A 54 -14.58 2.46 8.08
C HIS A 54 -16.10 2.68 8.17
N ASP A 55 -16.79 1.99 9.07
CA ASP A 55 -18.25 2.03 9.20
C ASP A 55 -18.72 3.06 10.24
N ARG A 56 -18.04 3.15 11.38
CA ARG A 56 -18.55 3.88 12.55
C ARG A 56 -17.85 5.20 12.84
N SER A 57 -16.90 5.61 12.00
CA SER A 57 -16.09 6.78 12.29
C SER A 57 -16.88 8.08 12.22
N VAL A 58 -16.92 8.79 13.34
CA VAL A 58 -17.57 10.12 13.44
C VAL A 58 -16.77 11.17 12.65
N ARG A 59 -15.44 11.06 12.66
CA ARG A 59 -14.55 11.91 11.87
C ARG A 59 -13.94 11.09 10.75
N ARG A 60 -13.79 11.67 9.56
CA ARG A 60 -13.11 11.00 8.44
C ARG A 60 -11.68 10.60 8.86
N PRO A 61 -11.32 9.31 8.87
CA PRO A 61 -9.95 8.87 9.17
C PRO A 61 -8.97 9.22 8.03
N ILE A 62 -7.67 9.00 8.26
CA ILE A 62 -6.66 9.14 7.20
C ILE A 62 -6.83 7.97 6.22
N CYS A 63 -6.79 6.75 6.76
CA CYS A 63 -7.14 5.53 6.04
C CYS A 63 -8.66 5.43 5.90
N THR A 64 -9.16 5.32 4.67
CA THR A 64 -10.60 5.30 4.38
C THR A 64 -10.92 4.24 3.35
N ASP A 65 -12.13 3.69 3.41
CA ASP A 65 -12.69 2.73 2.46
C ASP A 65 -12.70 3.21 0.99
N ASN A 66 -12.74 4.52 0.75
CA ASN A 66 -12.69 5.10 -0.59
C ASN A 66 -11.27 5.40 -1.11
N CYS A 67 -10.23 5.03 -0.35
CA CYS A 67 -8.84 5.19 -0.78
C CYS A 67 -8.57 4.34 -2.03
N GLN A 68 -8.13 4.98 -3.12
CA GLN A 68 -7.84 4.28 -4.37
C GLN A 68 -6.42 3.72 -4.41
N ALA A 69 -5.49 4.40 -3.73
CA ALA A 69 -4.11 3.99 -3.56
C ALA A 69 -3.43 4.82 -2.46
N ALA A 70 -2.53 4.19 -1.72
CA ALA A 70 -1.57 4.87 -0.85
C ALA A 70 -0.16 4.75 -1.43
N LEU A 71 0.60 5.86 -1.38
CA LEU A 71 1.94 5.93 -1.95
C LEU A 71 2.90 6.59 -0.96
N VAL A 72 4.09 6.01 -0.80
CA VAL A 72 5.22 6.62 -0.11
C VAL A 72 6.40 6.70 -1.06
N TRP A 73 6.87 7.91 -1.32
CA TRP A 73 8.00 8.17 -2.22
C TRP A 73 9.28 8.34 -1.44
N GLN A 74 10.27 7.50 -1.72
CA GLN A 74 11.61 7.61 -1.16
C GLN A 74 12.56 8.16 -2.22
N LEU A 75 12.92 9.43 -2.10
CA LEU A 75 13.87 10.12 -2.99
C LEU A 75 15.25 10.18 -2.31
N ARG A 76 16.25 9.57 -2.93
CA ARG A 76 17.57 9.33 -2.32
C ARG A 76 18.62 10.19 -3.00
N ARG A 77 19.18 11.14 -2.27
CA ARG A 77 20.13 12.13 -2.80
C ARG A 77 21.40 11.51 -3.40
N ASN A 78 21.91 10.43 -2.80
CA ASN A 78 23.23 9.88 -3.11
C ASN A 78 23.19 8.59 -3.93
N VAL A 79 22.03 8.26 -4.52
CA VAL A 79 21.85 7.08 -5.37
C VAL A 79 21.34 7.58 -6.72
N PRO A 80 21.99 7.26 -7.86
CA PRO A 80 21.49 7.67 -9.17
C PRO A 80 20.10 7.10 -9.44
N LEU A 81 19.27 7.83 -10.19
CA LEU A 81 17.87 7.46 -10.45
C LEU A 81 17.74 6.10 -11.11
N GLU A 82 18.69 5.76 -11.98
CA GLU A 82 18.76 4.51 -12.74
C GLU A 82 18.95 3.28 -11.84
N PHE A 83 19.37 3.45 -10.57
CA PHE A 83 19.74 2.37 -9.64
C PHE A 83 19.06 2.50 -8.27
N GLY A 84 17.83 3.03 -8.24
CA GLY A 84 17.06 3.15 -7.00
C GLY A 84 17.20 4.49 -6.28
N GLY A 85 17.64 5.54 -6.99
CA GLY A 85 17.56 6.93 -6.53
C GLY A 85 16.13 7.37 -6.20
N ALA A 86 15.12 6.70 -6.75
CA ALA A 86 13.72 6.87 -6.37
C ALA A 86 13.02 5.51 -6.30
N VAL A 87 12.34 5.26 -5.17
CA VAL A 87 11.48 4.10 -4.95
C VAL A 87 10.10 4.59 -4.55
N MET A 88 9.08 4.17 -5.29
CA MET A 88 7.68 4.39 -4.96
C MET A 88 7.16 3.14 -4.26
N TRP A 89 6.84 3.25 -2.99
CA TRP A 89 6.13 2.20 -2.27
C TRP A 89 4.64 2.38 -2.53
N TYR A 90 4.03 1.39 -3.16
CA TYR A 90 2.66 1.47 -3.67
C TYR A 90 1.77 0.41 -3.02
N ALA A 91 0.66 0.85 -2.44
CA ALA A 91 -0.40 -0.01 -1.91
C ALA A 91 -1.70 0.28 -2.67
N PRO A 92 -2.24 -0.66 -3.47
CA PRO A 92 -3.53 -0.49 -4.14
C PRO A 92 -4.68 -0.44 -3.14
N SER A 93 -5.72 0.35 -3.43
CA SER A 93 -6.89 0.55 -2.56
C SER A 93 -6.49 1.09 -1.17
N THR A 94 -7.09 0.55 -0.11
CA THR A 94 -6.98 1.06 1.26
C THR A 94 -5.79 0.47 2.00
N ALA A 95 -4.93 1.34 2.53
CA ALA A 95 -3.62 0.95 3.10
C ALA A 95 -3.73 -0.05 4.27
N CYS A 96 -4.77 0.02 5.11
CA CYS A 96 -4.92 -0.89 6.24
C CYS A 96 -5.25 -2.34 5.82
N THR A 97 -5.72 -2.56 4.59
CA THR A 97 -6.07 -3.87 4.01
C THR A 97 -5.26 -4.16 2.75
N SER A 98 -4.15 -3.46 2.55
CA SER A 98 -3.25 -3.59 1.40
C SER A 98 -1.80 -3.70 1.86
N ALA A 99 -0.92 -4.07 0.94
CA ALA A 99 0.52 -4.16 1.18
C ALA A 99 1.28 -3.15 0.32
N PHE A 100 2.27 -2.47 0.90
CA PHE A 100 3.18 -1.62 0.15
C PHE A 100 4.22 -2.45 -0.61
N VAL A 101 4.19 -2.35 -1.94
CA VAL A 101 5.14 -3.01 -2.84
C VAL A 101 6.13 -1.97 -3.39
N PRO A 102 7.45 -2.25 -3.41
CA PRO A 102 8.43 -1.33 -3.97
C PRO A 102 8.37 -1.32 -5.51
N ILE A 103 8.21 -0.12 -6.08
CA ILE A 103 8.33 0.14 -7.50
C ILE A 103 9.55 1.04 -7.72
N TYR A 104 10.59 0.48 -8.31
CA TYR A 104 11.78 1.24 -8.70
C TYR A 104 11.48 2.03 -9.98
N ILE A 105 11.74 3.33 -9.97
CA ILE A 105 11.43 4.21 -11.13
C ILE A 105 12.30 3.89 -12.34
N SER A 106 13.44 3.25 -12.14
CA SER A 106 14.27 2.72 -13.23
C SER A 106 13.67 1.49 -13.92
N SER A 107 12.64 0.86 -13.33
CA SER A 107 11.93 -0.26 -13.93
C SER A 107 11.21 0.18 -15.20
N THR A 108 11.44 -0.55 -16.28
CA THR A 108 10.75 -0.37 -17.56
C THR A 108 9.54 -1.29 -17.72
N ARG A 109 9.24 -2.11 -16.71
CA ARG A 109 8.22 -3.17 -16.78
C ARG A 109 7.31 -3.14 -15.55
N ILE A 110 6.01 -3.09 -15.81
CA ILE A 110 4.95 -3.23 -14.81
C ILE A 110 4.00 -4.33 -15.31
N PRO A 111 3.52 -5.26 -14.47
CA PRO A 111 2.57 -6.28 -14.90
C PRO A 111 1.27 -5.64 -15.40
N GLU A 112 0.74 -6.15 -16.52
CA GLU A 112 -0.46 -5.61 -17.19
C GLU A 112 -1.67 -5.47 -16.25
N LYS A 113 -1.84 -6.38 -15.30
CA LYS A 113 -2.88 -6.33 -14.25
C LYS A 113 -2.90 -5.03 -13.44
N TYR A 114 -1.78 -4.32 -13.31
CA TYR A 114 -1.71 -3.01 -12.64
C TYR A 114 -2.12 -1.84 -13.53
N LEU A 115 -2.24 -2.06 -14.84
CA LEU A 115 -2.73 -1.10 -15.83
C LEU A 115 -4.25 -1.21 -16.04
N ILE A 116 -4.86 -2.25 -15.47
CA ILE A 116 -6.30 -2.50 -15.55
C ILE A 116 -6.96 -1.91 -14.30
N ALA A 117 -7.69 -0.82 -14.48
CA ALA A 117 -8.58 -0.23 -13.48
C ALA A 117 -9.81 0.30 -14.18
N GLY A 118 -10.99 0.11 -13.58
CA GLY A 118 -12.26 0.49 -14.18
C GLY A 118 -13.38 0.47 -13.15
N LYS A 119 -14.53 1.01 -13.54
CA LYS A 119 -15.72 1.04 -12.67
C LYS A 119 -16.33 -0.35 -12.46
N GLU A 120 -16.23 -1.20 -13.45
CA GLU A 120 -16.76 -2.57 -13.42
C GLU A 120 -15.71 -3.53 -12.84
N TYR A 121 -16.17 -4.50 -12.06
CA TYR A 121 -15.31 -5.52 -11.46
C TYR A 121 -14.53 -6.29 -12.54
N ASP A 122 -13.21 -6.37 -12.36
CA ASP A 122 -12.32 -7.17 -13.22
C ASP A 122 -11.42 -8.08 -12.35
N PRO A 123 -11.59 -9.42 -12.42
CA PRO A 123 -10.79 -10.35 -11.63
C PRO A 123 -9.30 -10.37 -12.02
N VAL A 124 -8.94 -9.89 -13.22
CA VAL A 124 -7.55 -9.76 -13.69
C VAL A 124 -6.87 -8.54 -13.08
N SER A 125 -7.62 -7.48 -12.77
CA SER A 125 -7.08 -6.25 -12.20
C SER A 125 -6.43 -6.48 -10.83
N ALA A 126 -5.24 -5.89 -10.68
CA ALA A 126 -4.55 -5.82 -9.39
C ALA A 126 -5.36 -4.97 -8.41
N TRP A 127 -5.89 -3.82 -8.86
CA TRP A 127 -6.65 -2.91 -8.02
C TRP A 127 -7.91 -3.59 -7.46
N TRP A 128 -8.69 -4.26 -8.31
CA TRP A 128 -9.90 -4.96 -7.86
C TRP A 128 -9.61 -6.10 -6.88
N ALA A 129 -8.45 -6.77 -6.98
CA ALA A 129 -8.09 -7.79 -5.99
C ALA A 129 -7.99 -7.22 -4.57
N PHE A 130 -7.35 -6.05 -4.42
CA PHE A 130 -7.23 -5.37 -3.12
C PHE A 130 -8.52 -4.67 -2.70
N ASP A 131 -9.24 -4.03 -3.63
CA ASP A 131 -10.52 -3.36 -3.34
C ASP A 131 -11.58 -4.34 -2.85
N MET A 132 -11.70 -5.49 -3.51
CA MET A 132 -12.63 -6.55 -3.09
C MET A 132 -12.23 -7.15 -1.74
N LEU A 133 -10.93 -7.35 -1.51
CA LEU A 133 -10.44 -7.83 -0.21
C LEU A 133 -10.85 -6.85 0.89
N GLN A 134 -10.63 -5.55 0.71
CA GLN A 134 -11.06 -4.52 1.65
C GLN A 134 -12.57 -4.56 1.91
N ARG A 135 -13.40 -4.57 0.86
CA ARG A 135 -14.86 -4.61 0.99
C ARG A 135 -15.35 -5.82 1.77
N LEU A 136 -14.76 -6.99 1.55
CA LEU A 136 -15.14 -8.20 2.29
C LEU A 136 -14.64 -8.18 3.73
N VAL A 137 -13.42 -7.69 3.97
CA VAL A 137 -12.90 -7.50 5.34
C VAL A 137 -13.82 -6.58 6.14
N ASP A 138 -14.26 -5.47 5.57
CA ASP A 138 -15.10 -4.50 6.26
C ASP A 138 -16.45 -5.07 6.72
N LYS A 139 -17.00 -6.09 6.03
CA LYS A 139 -18.24 -6.78 6.46
C LYS A 139 -18.14 -7.38 7.86
N ARG A 140 -16.94 -7.81 8.27
CA ARG A 140 -16.65 -8.35 9.61
C ARG A 140 -15.25 -7.92 10.06
N TYR A 141 -14.99 -6.61 10.03
CA TYR A 141 -13.66 -6.04 10.26
C TYR A 141 -12.98 -6.64 11.50
N ALA A 142 -13.70 -6.71 12.62
CA ALA A 142 -13.13 -7.19 13.87
C ALA A 142 -12.64 -8.64 13.87
N ALA A 143 -13.26 -9.49 13.05
CA ALA A 143 -12.89 -10.89 12.92
C ALA A 143 -11.87 -11.14 11.81
N LEU A 144 -11.87 -10.30 10.77
CA LEU A 144 -11.11 -10.55 9.54
C LEU A 144 -9.84 -9.71 9.42
N HIS A 145 -9.90 -8.44 9.82
CA HIS A 145 -8.80 -7.50 9.64
C HIS A 145 -7.50 -7.95 10.33
N PRO A 146 -7.50 -8.46 11.59
CA PRO A 146 -6.25 -8.85 12.24
C PRO A 146 -5.45 -9.93 11.48
N GLU A 147 -6.12 -10.97 10.99
CA GLU A 147 -5.47 -12.06 10.25
C GLU A 147 -4.99 -11.60 8.86
N VAL A 148 -5.81 -10.82 8.16
CA VAL A 148 -5.43 -10.23 6.85
C VAL A 148 -4.23 -9.31 7.01
N ARG A 149 -4.28 -8.40 8.00
CA ARG A 149 -3.20 -7.44 8.26
C ARG A 149 -1.90 -8.16 8.57
N LYS A 150 -1.93 -9.18 9.43
CA LYS A 150 -0.75 -10.00 9.77
C LYS A 150 -0.07 -10.57 8.52
N ARG A 151 -0.81 -11.16 7.59
CA ARG A 151 -0.23 -11.74 6.36
C ARG A 151 0.35 -10.68 5.42
N LEU A 152 -0.28 -9.51 5.35
CA LEU A 152 0.22 -8.38 4.57
C LEU A 152 1.48 -7.77 5.22
N ASP A 153 1.57 -7.75 6.54
CA ASP A 153 2.77 -7.29 7.27
C ASP A 153 3.94 -8.25 7.09
N GLU A 154 3.69 -9.56 7.10
CA GLU A 154 4.69 -10.58 6.76
C GLU A 154 5.22 -10.38 5.33
N PHE A 155 4.34 -10.05 4.38
CA PHE A 155 4.73 -9.70 3.01
C PHE A 155 5.62 -8.44 3.00
N GLU A 156 5.19 -7.35 3.64
CA GLU A 156 5.95 -6.08 3.65
C GLU A 156 7.31 -6.21 4.34
N GLN A 157 7.39 -6.93 5.45
CA GLN A 157 8.64 -7.13 6.17
C GLN A 157 9.68 -7.84 5.30
N LYS A 158 9.24 -8.77 4.45
CA LYS A 158 10.09 -9.41 3.44
C LYS A 158 10.61 -8.38 2.44
N GLU A 159 9.74 -7.51 1.93
CA GLU A 159 10.14 -6.44 0.99
C GLU A 159 11.15 -5.48 1.63
N PHE A 160 10.94 -5.06 2.88
CA PHE A 160 11.88 -4.18 3.60
C PHE A 160 13.25 -4.81 3.79
N THR A 161 13.32 -6.13 3.92
CA THR A 161 14.57 -6.87 4.12
C THR A 161 15.27 -7.14 2.78
N GLU A 162 14.53 -7.63 1.78
CA GLU A 162 15.08 -8.03 0.48
C GLU A 162 15.54 -6.83 -0.36
N THR A 163 14.85 -5.68 -0.27
CA THR A 163 15.25 -4.48 -1.00
C THR A 163 16.64 -3.98 -0.62
N VAL A 164 17.07 -4.14 0.63
CA VAL A 164 18.43 -3.77 1.06
C VAL A 164 19.51 -4.55 0.30
N GLN A 165 19.32 -5.86 0.16
CA GLN A 165 20.28 -6.73 -0.53
C GLN A 165 20.26 -6.49 -2.04
N LEU A 166 19.07 -6.38 -2.62
CA LEU A 166 18.86 -6.07 -4.04
C LEU A 166 19.59 -4.78 -4.45
N GLU A 167 19.44 -3.72 -3.65
CA GLU A 167 20.02 -2.42 -3.93
C GLU A 167 21.55 -2.43 -3.83
N GLN A 168 22.12 -3.19 -2.88
CA GLN A 168 23.56 -3.39 -2.80
C GLN A 168 24.10 -4.11 -4.04
N GLU A 169 23.42 -5.15 -4.51
CA GLU A 169 23.80 -5.87 -5.73
C GLU A 169 23.70 -4.96 -6.97
N ALA A 170 22.62 -4.18 -7.09
CA ALA A 170 22.45 -3.21 -8.17
C ALA A 170 23.57 -2.14 -8.16
N LEU A 171 23.98 -1.67 -6.98
CA LEU A 171 25.08 -0.72 -6.84
C LEU A 171 26.43 -1.32 -7.27
N ILE A 172 26.72 -2.56 -6.88
CA ILE A 172 27.96 -3.27 -7.28
C ILE A 172 28.02 -3.42 -8.82
N LEU A 173 26.91 -3.78 -9.45
CA LEU A 173 26.82 -3.86 -10.92
C LEU A 173 27.06 -2.49 -11.56
N TYR A 174 26.47 -1.43 -11.00
CA TYR A 174 26.68 -0.07 -11.48
C TYR A 174 28.14 0.39 -11.38
N GLU A 175 28.78 0.20 -10.22
CA GLU A 175 30.18 0.61 -9.99
C GLU A 175 31.17 -0.12 -10.92
N ARG A 176 30.80 -1.32 -11.39
CA ARG A 176 31.57 -2.09 -12.38
C ARG A 176 31.30 -1.68 -13.84
N GLY A 177 30.36 -0.77 -14.07
CA GLY A 177 29.93 -0.33 -15.40
C GLY A 177 28.87 -1.22 -16.06
N ASP A 178 28.35 -2.24 -15.36
CA ASP A 178 27.28 -3.13 -15.82
C ASP A 178 25.88 -2.48 -15.66
N ILE A 179 25.72 -1.26 -16.18
CA ILE A 179 24.53 -0.41 -16.00
C ILE A 179 23.23 -1.14 -16.37
N GLN A 180 23.21 -1.83 -17.51
CA GLN A 180 22.00 -2.50 -17.98
C GLN A 180 21.59 -3.63 -17.03
N LYS A 181 22.54 -4.41 -16.52
CA LYS A 181 22.26 -5.51 -15.59
C LYS A 181 21.68 -4.99 -14.27
N ALA A 182 22.20 -3.87 -13.75
CA ALA A 182 21.67 -3.24 -12.56
C ALA A 182 20.20 -2.80 -12.74
N ARG A 183 19.87 -2.23 -13.92
CA ARG A 183 18.50 -1.85 -14.26
C ARG A 183 17.58 -3.06 -14.39
N ASP A 184 18.04 -4.10 -15.09
CA ASP A 184 17.26 -5.32 -15.30
C ASP A 184 16.97 -6.03 -13.97
N LEU A 185 17.93 -6.03 -13.04
CA LEU A 185 17.77 -6.56 -11.69
C LEU A 185 16.62 -5.86 -10.93
N LEU A 186 16.62 -4.52 -10.90
CA LEU A 186 15.56 -3.75 -10.23
C LEU A 186 14.21 -3.89 -10.94
N ALA A 187 14.21 -3.95 -12.28
CA ALA A 187 13.01 -4.12 -13.07
C ALA A 187 12.36 -5.50 -12.86
N GLU A 188 13.17 -6.56 -12.85
CA GLU A 188 12.69 -7.92 -12.61
C GLU A 188 12.18 -8.10 -11.18
N TYR A 189 12.87 -7.52 -10.20
CA TYR A 189 12.39 -7.50 -8.83
C TYR A 189 11.03 -6.79 -8.72
N THR A 190 10.93 -5.57 -9.26
CA THR A 190 9.66 -4.82 -9.31
C THR A 190 8.54 -5.66 -9.94
N TYR A 191 8.78 -6.23 -11.11
CA TYR A 191 7.79 -7.03 -11.84
C TYR A 191 7.34 -8.28 -11.07
N THR A 192 8.30 -8.97 -10.45
CA THR A 192 8.05 -10.18 -9.64
C THR A 192 7.24 -9.84 -8.39
N ARG A 193 7.67 -8.83 -7.63
CA ARG A 193 7.01 -8.42 -6.39
C ARG A 193 5.60 -7.91 -6.60
N LEU A 194 5.36 -7.16 -7.67
CA LEU A 194 4.02 -6.74 -8.05
C LEU A 194 3.11 -7.94 -8.34
N ASN A 195 3.61 -8.97 -9.04
CA ASN A 195 2.83 -10.20 -9.26
C ASN A 195 2.58 -10.99 -7.98
N ASP A 196 3.57 -11.07 -7.11
CA ASP A 196 3.47 -11.78 -5.82
C ASP A 196 2.45 -11.12 -4.90
N ALA A 197 2.44 -9.79 -4.82
CA ALA A 197 1.47 -9.03 -4.03
C ALA A 197 0.02 -9.27 -4.49
N VAL A 198 -0.24 -9.30 -5.81
CA VAL A 198 -1.59 -9.59 -6.31
C VAL A 198 -1.98 -11.05 -6.06
N ARG A 199 -1.02 -11.99 -6.15
CA ARG A 199 -1.29 -13.39 -5.80
C ARG A 199 -1.70 -13.51 -4.34
N GLU A 200 -0.96 -12.83 -3.46
CA GLU A 200 -1.23 -12.78 -2.03
C GLU A 200 -2.61 -12.20 -1.73
N ALA A 201 -2.93 -11.03 -2.31
CA ALA A 201 -4.24 -10.41 -2.17
C ALA A 201 -5.39 -11.32 -2.65
N ARG A 202 -5.20 -12.04 -3.75
CA ARG A 202 -6.20 -13.00 -4.27
C ARG A 202 -6.39 -14.21 -3.36
N THR A 203 -5.32 -14.73 -2.78
CA THR A 203 -5.39 -15.82 -1.79
C THR A 203 -6.19 -15.35 -0.57
N LEU A 204 -5.84 -14.21 -0.01
CA LEU A 204 -6.57 -13.61 1.12
C LEU A 204 -8.04 -13.34 0.77
N LEU A 205 -8.31 -12.80 -0.42
CA LEU A 205 -9.67 -12.57 -0.90
C LEU A 205 -10.48 -13.87 -0.94
N GLN A 206 -9.90 -14.96 -1.44
CA GLN A 206 -10.57 -16.25 -1.50
C GLN A 206 -10.83 -16.84 -0.10
N GLU A 207 -9.87 -16.74 0.82
CA GLU A 207 -9.99 -17.19 2.21
C GLU A 207 -11.09 -16.41 2.94
N VAL A 208 -11.07 -15.08 2.82
CA VAL A 208 -12.09 -14.19 3.41
C VAL A 208 -13.47 -14.49 2.82
N ALA A 209 -13.59 -14.58 1.49
CA ALA A 209 -14.86 -14.90 0.83
C ALA A 209 -15.43 -16.24 1.32
N THR A 210 -14.58 -17.26 1.45
CA THR A 210 -14.96 -18.59 1.95
C THR A 210 -15.46 -18.50 3.40
N SER A 211 -14.77 -17.75 4.27
CA SER A 211 -15.17 -17.56 5.68
C SER A 211 -16.52 -16.85 5.83
N LEU A 212 -16.90 -16.03 4.84
CA LEU A 212 -18.17 -15.31 4.78
C LEU A 212 -19.29 -16.08 4.07
N GLY A 213 -18.99 -17.26 3.51
CA GLY A 213 -19.93 -18.05 2.72
C GLY A 213 -20.28 -17.40 1.36
N VAL A 214 -19.44 -16.49 0.86
CA VAL A 214 -19.60 -15.87 -0.47
C VAL A 214 -19.05 -16.81 -1.52
N LYS A 215 -19.87 -17.21 -2.50
CA LYS A 215 -19.38 -18.06 -3.61
C LYS A 215 -18.59 -17.21 -4.59
N HIS A 216 -17.65 -17.84 -5.30
CA HIS A 216 -16.82 -17.14 -6.29
C HIS A 216 -17.65 -16.49 -7.41
N GLU A 217 -18.76 -17.12 -7.81
CA GLU A 217 -19.73 -16.59 -8.80
C GLU A 217 -20.44 -15.32 -8.31
N ASP A 218 -20.53 -15.14 -6.99
CA ASP A 218 -21.21 -14.00 -6.39
C ASP A 218 -20.29 -12.76 -6.31
N LEU A 219 -18.98 -12.91 -6.49
CA LEU A 219 -18.04 -11.79 -6.45
C LEU A 219 -18.28 -10.80 -7.59
N SER A 220 -18.77 -11.26 -8.75
CA SER A 220 -19.14 -10.40 -9.88
C SER A 220 -20.59 -9.89 -9.84
N SER A 221 -21.45 -10.46 -9.01
CA SER A 221 -22.87 -10.06 -8.90
C SER A 221 -23.15 -9.22 -7.65
N THR A 222 -22.25 -9.24 -6.67
CA THR A 222 -22.34 -8.44 -5.43
C THR A 222 -21.88 -6.99 -5.65
N PHE A 223 -21.23 -6.67 -6.77
CA PHE A 223 -20.60 -5.37 -7.02
C PHE A 223 -20.76 -4.88 -8.46
#